data_AF-A0A4R4F6W4-F1
#
_entry.id   AF-A0A4R4F6W4-F1
#
_cell.length_a   1.000
_cell.length_b   1.000
_cell.length_c   1.000
_cell.angle_alpha   90.00
_cell.angle_beta   90.00
_cell.angle_gamma   90.00
#
_symmetry.space_group_name_H-M   'P 1'
#
loop_
_entity.id
_entity.type
_entity.pdbx_description
1 polymer ?
#
loop_
_entity_poly.entity_id
_entity_poly.type
_entity_poly.pdbx_seq_one_letter_code
_entity_poly.pdbx_strand_id
1 'polypeptide(L)'
;MNNLDTHLIEQYLTILGKEGIQDSYKSFVVVMPEYIEELDTCKDAKDSGGLRKQAHKIKGACRSLGFSRLAEHMEYLEKEAWSWPEADQVMQKWDSNYKEDTEALASWLEGKR
;
A
#
# COMPACT_ATOMS: atom_id res chain seq x y z
N MET A 1 -7.92 -13.98 -0.09
CA MET A 1 -7.16 -12.83 -0.62
C MET A 1 -5.73 -12.99 -0.16
N ASN A 2 -4.79 -13.10 -1.10
CA ASN A 2 -3.36 -13.11 -0.80
C ASN A 2 -2.94 -11.68 -0.48
N ASN A 3 -2.26 -11.46 0.64
CA ASN A 3 -1.83 -10.12 1.05
C ASN A 3 -0.60 -9.60 0.29
N LEU A 4 0.17 -10.53 -0.28
CA LEU A 4 1.30 -10.25 -1.15
C LEU A 4 1.13 -10.91 -2.53
N ASP A 5 1.59 -10.20 -3.56
CA ASP A 5 1.86 -10.74 -4.89
C ASP A 5 3.27 -11.34 -4.91
N THR A 6 3.37 -12.60 -4.46
CA THR A 6 4.64 -13.31 -4.38
C THR A 6 5.26 -13.56 -5.76
N HIS A 7 4.46 -13.62 -6.83
CA HIS A 7 4.98 -13.80 -8.18
C HIS A 7 5.75 -12.55 -8.63
N LEU A 8 5.19 -11.36 -8.40
CA LEU A 8 5.88 -10.10 -8.67
C LEU A 8 7.16 -9.98 -7.83
N ILE A 9 7.10 -10.33 -6.55
CA ILE A 9 8.26 -10.26 -5.64
C ILE A 9 9.37 -11.21 -6.11
N GLU A 10 9.04 -12.43 -6.58
CA GLU A 10 10.02 -13.37 -7.19
C GLU A 10 10.68 -12.81 -8.44
N GLN A 11 9.90 -12.18 -9.32
CA GLN A 11 10.43 -11.52 -10.52
C GLN A 11 11.39 -10.39 -10.14
N TYR A 12 11.01 -9.56 -9.18
CA TYR A 12 11.84 -8.44 -8.72
C TYR A 12 13.10 -8.94 -8.03
N LEU A 13 13.02 -10.04 -7.28
CA LEU A 13 14.19 -10.65 -6.64
C LEU A 13 15.19 -11.15 -7.68
N THR A 14 14.68 -11.68 -8.80
CA THR A 14 15.51 -12.13 -9.92
C THR A 14 16.19 -10.97 -10.65
N ILE A 15 15.51 -9.83 -10.80
CA ILE A 15 16.00 -8.67 -11.56
C ILE A 15 16.91 -7.76 -10.72
N LEU A 16 16.49 -7.46 -9.49
CA LEU A 16 17.11 -6.46 -8.61
C LEU A 16 17.95 -7.07 -7.49
N GLY A 17 17.80 -8.37 -7.23
CA GLY A 17 18.36 -9.01 -6.05
C GLY A 17 17.67 -8.56 -4.76
N LYS A 18 18.10 -9.16 -3.64
CA LYS A 18 17.54 -8.86 -2.31
C LYS A 18 17.79 -7.41 -1.88
N GLU A 19 18.98 -6.89 -2.17
CA GLU A 19 19.37 -5.52 -1.84
C GLU A 19 18.49 -4.49 -2.57
N GLY A 20 18.23 -4.69 -3.86
CA GLY A 20 17.40 -3.76 -4.63
C GLY A 20 15.94 -3.72 -4.17
N ILE A 21 15.37 -4.86 -3.73
CA ILE A 21 14.04 -4.87 -3.09
C ILE A 21 14.09 -4.13 -1.75
N GLN A 22 15.12 -4.37 -0.93
CA GLN A 22 15.27 -3.68 0.36
C GLN A 22 15.37 -2.16 0.19
N ASP A 23 16.09 -1.67 -0.82
CA ASP A 23 16.20 -0.24 -1.08
C ASP A 23 14.89 0.36 -1.63
N SER A 24 14.17 -0.39 -2.45
CA SER A 24 12.82 -0.02 -2.89
C SER A 24 11.85 0.06 -1.70
N TYR A 25 11.93 -0.90 -0.78
CA TYR A 25 11.14 -0.90 0.45
C TYR A 25 11.50 0.25 1.38
N LYS A 26 12.78 0.57 1.58
CA LYS A 26 13.20 1.75 2.35
C LYS A 26 12.61 3.03 1.76
N SER A 27 12.68 3.19 0.44
CA SER A 27 12.14 4.36 -0.26
C SER A 27 10.62 4.47 -0.05
N PHE A 28 9.91 3.36 -0.12
CA PHE A 28 8.49 3.29 0.20
C PHE A 28 8.17 3.71 1.64
N VAL A 29 8.90 3.19 2.63
CA VAL A 29 8.69 3.55 4.05
C VAL A 29 8.96 5.03 4.31
N VAL A 30 9.90 5.64 3.60
CA VAL A 30 10.20 7.07 3.72
C VAL A 30 9.07 7.94 3.18
N VAL A 31 8.48 7.59 2.04
CA VAL A 31 7.45 8.41 1.37
C VAL A 31 6.03 8.14 1.89
N MET A 32 5.74 6.94 2.40
CA MET A 32 4.39 6.54 2.78
C MET A 32 3.75 7.45 3.85
N PRO A 33 4.45 7.91 4.90
CA PRO A 33 3.87 8.79 5.90
C PRO A 33 3.32 10.09 5.30
N GLU A 34 4.06 10.73 4.40
CA GLU A 34 3.60 11.93 3.68
C GLU A 34 2.34 11.62 2.87
N TYR A 35 2.29 10.44 2.25
CA TYR A 35 1.13 10.08 1.46
C TYR A 35 -0.14 9.85 2.30
N ILE A 36 0.00 9.27 3.49
CA ILE A 36 -1.11 9.03 4.41
C ILE A 36 -1.57 10.34 5.04
N GLU A 37 -0.66 11.25 5.40
CA GLU A 37 -1.01 12.57 5.93
C GLU A 37 -1.85 13.38 4.93
N GLU A 38 -1.49 13.37 3.65
CA GLU A 38 -2.26 14.04 2.60
C GLU A 38 -3.64 13.37 2.39
N LEU A 39 -3.71 12.03 2.54
CA LEU A 39 -4.96 11.28 2.43
C LEU A 39 -5.93 11.65 3.55
N ASP A 40 -5.44 11.72 4.79
CA ASP A 40 -6.22 12.16 5.95
C ASP A 40 -6.62 13.64 5.83
N THR A 41 -5.74 14.50 5.35
CA THR A 41 -6.05 15.92 5.08
C THR A 41 -7.22 16.06 4.09
N CYS A 42 -7.20 15.28 3.00
CA CYS A 42 -8.31 15.26 2.05
C CYS A 42 -9.62 14.76 2.69
N LYS A 43 -9.54 13.75 3.57
CA LYS A 43 -10.70 13.20 4.29
C LYS A 43 -11.33 14.24 5.22
N ASP A 44 -10.51 14.98 5.96
CA ASP A 44 -10.96 15.99 6.91
C ASP A 44 -11.56 17.20 6.20
N ALA A 45 -10.98 17.60 5.06
CA ALA A 45 -11.51 18.64 4.18
C ALA A 45 -12.75 18.21 3.39
N LYS A 46 -13.16 16.94 3.47
CA LYS A 46 -14.22 16.33 2.64
C LYS A 46 -13.97 16.50 1.14
N ASP A 47 -12.71 16.50 0.73
CA ASP A 47 -12.30 16.53 -0.67
C ASP A 47 -12.17 15.11 -1.23
N SER A 48 -13.26 14.62 -1.84
CA SER A 48 -13.26 13.31 -2.48
C SER A 48 -12.38 13.23 -3.72
N GLY A 49 -12.14 14.35 -4.41
CA GLY A 49 -11.29 14.41 -5.59
C GLY A 49 -9.81 14.31 -5.22
N GLY A 50 -9.39 15.04 -4.20
CA GLY A 50 -8.06 14.94 -3.58
C GLY A 50 -7.80 13.54 -3.03
N LEU A 51 -8.75 12.98 -2.26
CA LEU A 51 -8.63 11.64 -1.69
C LEU A 51 -8.40 10.58 -2.76
N ARG A 52 -9.18 10.59 -3.86
CA ARG A 52 -9.01 9.63 -4.97
C ARG A 52 -7.65 9.72 -5.64
N LYS A 53 -7.15 10.94 -5.86
CA LYS A 53 -5.81 11.16 -6.44
C LYS A 53 -4.72 10.65 -5.50
N GLN A 54 -4.90 10.84 -4.20
CA GLN A 54 -3.93 10.41 -3.20
C GLN A 54 -3.94 8.88 -3.03
N ALA A 55 -5.12 8.26 -3.01
CA ALA A 55 -5.28 6.81 -3.04
C ALA A 55 -4.61 6.19 -4.27
N HIS A 56 -4.70 6.82 -5.45
CA HIS A 56 -4.00 6.37 -6.65
C HIS A 56 -2.47 6.31 -6.48
N LYS A 57 -1.86 7.32 -5.84
CA LYS A 57 -0.41 7.34 -5.57
C LYS A 57 -0.01 6.22 -4.60
N ILE A 58 -0.74 6.06 -3.50
CA ILE A 58 -0.49 5.01 -2.50
C ILE A 58 -0.64 3.64 -3.14
N LYS A 59 -1.70 3.42 -3.93
CA LYS A 59 -1.92 2.19 -4.69
C LYS A 59 -0.73 1.85 -5.58
N GLY A 60 -0.20 2.82 -6.32
CA GLY A 60 0.98 2.64 -7.17
C GLY A 60 2.19 2.18 -6.37
N ALA A 61 2.46 2.85 -5.24
CA ALA A 61 3.55 2.50 -4.34
C ALA A 61 3.39 1.07 -3.77
N CYS A 62 2.19 0.71 -3.30
CA CYS A 62 1.89 -0.63 -2.79
C CYS A 62 2.08 -1.71 -3.87
N ARG A 63 1.54 -1.51 -5.08
CA ARG A 63 1.69 -2.45 -6.19
C ARG A 63 3.14 -2.65 -6.59
N SER A 64 3.95 -1.59 -6.57
CA SER A 64 5.37 -1.68 -6.96
C SER A 64 6.21 -2.58 -6.05
N LEU A 65 5.73 -2.89 -4.85
CA LEU A 65 6.39 -3.79 -3.89
C LEU A 65 5.64 -5.10 -3.65
N GLY A 66 4.58 -5.35 -4.43
CA GLY A 66 3.78 -6.56 -4.30
C GLY A 66 2.82 -6.56 -3.11
N PHE A 67 2.51 -5.41 -2.49
CA PHE A 67 1.48 -5.33 -1.44
C PHE A 67 0.07 -5.32 -2.06
N SER A 68 -0.40 -6.49 -2.50
CA SER A 68 -1.68 -6.64 -3.22
C SER A 68 -2.87 -6.18 -2.40
N ARG A 69 -2.97 -6.60 -1.13
CA ARG A 69 -4.11 -6.24 -0.26
C ARG A 69 -4.15 -4.75 0.07
N LEU A 70 -3.01 -4.14 0.38
CA LEU A 70 -2.92 -2.69 0.59
C LEU A 70 -3.31 -1.90 -0.67
N ALA A 71 -2.91 -2.38 -1.85
CA ALA A 71 -3.29 -1.77 -3.12
C ALA A 71 -4.79 -1.89 -3.41
N GLU A 72 -5.42 -3.01 -3.06
CA GLU A 72 -6.87 -3.21 -3.25
C GLU A 72 -7.71 -2.23 -2.43
N HIS A 73 -7.34 -1.97 -1.17
CA HIS A 73 -8.01 -0.94 -0.35
C HIS A 73 -7.94 0.45 -0.98
N MET A 74 -6.77 0.81 -1.52
CA MET A 74 -6.57 2.11 -2.19
C MET A 74 -7.27 2.16 -3.54
N GLU A 75 -7.35 1.05 -4.27
CA GLU A 75 -8.12 0.96 -5.50
C GLU A 75 -9.62 1.16 -5.25
N TYR A 76 -10.15 0.61 -4.16
CA TYR A 76 -11.52 0.86 -3.73
C TYR A 76 -11.76 2.35 -3.48
N LEU A 77 -10.90 3.00 -2.69
CA LEU A 77 -10.99 4.45 -2.42
C LEU A 77 -10.88 5.29 -3.70
N GLU A 78 -10.04 4.87 -4.65
CA GLU A 78 -9.82 5.56 -5.93
C GLU A 78 -11.01 5.44 -6.89
N LYS A 79 -11.58 4.24 -7.06
CA LYS A 79 -12.49 3.93 -8.18
C LYS A 79 -13.95 3.78 -7.80
N GLU A 80 -14.23 3.25 -6.62
CA GLU A 80 -15.59 2.90 -6.25
C GLU A 80 -16.37 4.10 -5.70
N ALA A 81 -17.70 3.99 -5.70
CA ALA A 81 -18.55 4.91 -4.96
C ALA A 81 -18.53 4.52 -3.48
N TRP A 82 -18.34 5.51 -2.60
CA TRP A 82 -18.29 5.33 -1.16
C TRP A 82 -18.86 6.56 -0.44
N SER A 83 -19.32 6.34 0.78
CA SER A 83 -19.62 7.37 1.77
C SER A 83 -18.42 7.62 2.67
N TRP A 84 -18.36 8.78 3.31
CA TRP A 84 -17.24 9.12 4.20
C TRP A 84 -17.01 8.10 5.33
N PRO A 85 -18.05 7.52 5.97
CA PRO A 85 -17.86 6.44 6.93
C PRO A 85 -17.23 5.18 6.32
N GLU A 86 -17.59 4.80 5.09
CA GLU A 86 -16.99 3.65 4.40
C GLU A 86 -15.51 3.92 4.05
N ALA A 87 -15.21 5.13 3.57
CA ALA A 87 -13.83 5.52 3.29
C ALA A 87 -12.96 5.46 4.55
N ASP A 88 -13.46 5.97 5.68
CA ASP A 88 -12.75 5.92 6.96
C ASP A 88 -12.53 4.47 7.43
N GLN A 89 -13.53 3.59 7.29
CA GLN A 89 -13.36 2.17 7.58
C GLN A 89 -12.30 1.49 6.72
N VAL A 90 -12.22 1.83 5.42
CA VAL A 90 -11.20 1.29 4.52
C VAL A 90 -9.81 1.81 4.91
N MET A 91 -9.69 3.09 5.27
CA MET A 91 -8.43 3.67 5.75
C MET A 91 -7.96 3.01 7.06
N GLN A 92 -8.85 2.79 8.03
CA GLN A 92 -8.53 2.07 9.27
C GLN A 92 -8.11 0.62 9.02
N LYS A 93 -8.77 -0.08 8.09
CA LYS A 93 -8.37 -1.42 7.67
C LYS A 93 -7.01 -1.40 6.99
N TRP A 94 -6.73 -0.41 6.15
CA TRP A 94 -5.43 -0.27 5.49
C TRP A 94 -4.32 -0.11 6.53
N ASP A 95 -4.49 0.78 7.51
CA ASP A 95 -3.52 1.01 8.59
C ASP A 95 -3.28 -0.27 9.42
N SER A 96 -4.36 -0.97 9.78
CA SER A 96 -4.26 -2.24 10.52
C SER A 96 -3.51 -3.33 9.73
N ASN A 97 -3.71 -3.39 8.42
CA ASN A 97 -3.06 -4.37 7.54
C ASN A 97 -1.63 -3.98 7.17
N TYR A 98 -1.25 -2.71 7.29
CA TYR A 98 0.06 -2.21 6.89
C TYR A 98 1.18 -2.93 7.62
N LYS A 99 1.06 -3.08 8.94
CA LYS A 99 2.03 -3.81 9.75
C LYS A 99 2.10 -5.30 9.37
N GLU A 100 0.96 -5.94 9.21
CA GLU A 100 0.89 -7.37 8.85
C GLU A 100 1.56 -7.63 7.49
N ASP A 101 1.30 -6.77 6.50
CA ASP A 101 1.81 -6.96 5.14
C ASP A 101 3.30 -6.66 5.02
N THR A 102 3.78 -5.65 5.76
CA THR A 102 5.22 -5.34 5.83
C THR A 102 6.02 -6.44 6.54
N GLU A 103 5.49 -7.01 7.62
CA GLU A 103 6.09 -8.17 8.30
C GLU A 103 6.07 -9.44 7.43
N ALA A 104 5.00 -9.65 6.65
CA ALA A 104 4.92 -10.75 5.70
C ALA A 104 5.97 -10.63 4.60
N LEU A 105 6.18 -9.42 4.04
CA LEU A 105 7.22 -9.20 3.02
C LEU A 105 8.61 -9.49 3.59
N ALA A 106 8.90 -9.00 4.81
CA ALA A 106 10.17 -9.26 5.47
C ALA A 106 10.42 -10.76 5.68
N SER A 107 9.42 -11.49 6.18
CA SER A 107 9.49 -12.94 6.40
C SER A 107 9.70 -13.70 5.09
N TRP A 108 9.00 -13.28 4.03
CA TRP A 108 9.14 -13.87 2.70
C TRP A 108 10.56 -13.68 2.14
N LEU A 109 11.15 -12.49 2.26
CA LEU A 109 12.53 -12.20 1.82
C LEU A 109 13.61 -12.92 2.64
N GLU A 110 13.30 -13.37 3.84
CA GLU A 110 14.16 -14.22 4.65
C GLU A 110 14.02 -15.71 4.33
N GLY A 111 13.06 -16.08 3.46
CA GLY A 111 12.74 -17.47 3.17
C GLY A 111 12.06 -18.19 4.35
N LYS A 112 11.59 -17.44 5.35
CA LYS A 112 10.80 -17.96 6.47
C LYS A 112 9.36 -18.10 5.97
N ARG A 113 9.01 -19.33 5.58
CA ARG A 113 7.64 -19.73 5.22
C ARG A 113 6.82 -20.02 6.46
#